data_AF-A0A345YH38-F1
#
_entry.id   AF-A0A345YH38-F1
#
_cell.length_a   1.000
_cell.length_b   1.000
_cell.length_c   1.000
_cell.angle_alpha   90.00
_cell.angle_beta   90.00
_cell.angle_gamma   90.00
#
_symmetry.space_group_name_H-M   'P 1'
#
loop_
_entity.id
_entity.type
_entity.pdbx_description
1 polymer ?
#
loop_
_entity_poly.entity_id
_entity_poly.type
_entity_poly.pdbx_seq_one_letter_code
_entity_poly.pdbx_strand_id
1 'polypeptide(L)'
;MTPERRKLKRAHLIQRIRTVERMQSAVAASEAEATRARLLGVAERTRSLAAHYAHREGDLVGADLRSGKAMRDQLQKLTELSAKQAEEAEAQSQARREVLAQSDMRLRKAKESTRDLVRTIIAGLEKG
;
A
#
# COMPACT_ATOMS: atom_id res chain seq x y z
N MET A 1 -7.07 -43.75 -4.19
CA MET A 1 -6.39 -42.69 -3.41
C MET A 1 -7.11 -42.54 -2.08
N THR A 2 -6.42 -42.66 -0.93
CA THR A 2 -7.08 -42.65 0.39
C THR A 2 -7.75 -41.31 0.70
N PRO A 3 -8.82 -41.27 1.53
CA PRO A 3 -9.47 -40.03 1.96
C PRO A 3 -8.50 -39.02 2.59
N GLU A 4 -7.53 -39.48 3.37
CA GLU A 4 -6.51 -38.69 4.05
C GLU A 4 -5.60 -38.01 3.02
N ARG A 5 -5.16 -38.75 2.00
CA ARG A 5 -4.34 -38.23 0.91
C ARG A 5 -5.09 -37.20 0.07
N ARG A 6 -6.41 -37.33 -0.09
CA ARG A 6 -7.28 -36.31 -0.70
C ARG A 6 -7.33 -35.03 0.13
N LYS A 7 -7.58 -35.14 1.44
CA LYS A 7 -7.62 -34.00 2.37
C LYS A 7 -6.29 -33.23 2.38
N LEU A 8 -5.17 -33.95 2.45
CA LEU A 8 -3.84 -33.34 2.47
C LEU A 8 -3.51 -32.62 1.15
N LYS A 9 -3.81 -33.23 0.00
CA LYS A 9 -3.64 -32.56 -1.31
C LYS A 9 -4.43 -31.25 -1.39
N ARG A 10 -5.68 -31.25 -0.91
CA ARG A 10 -6.51 -30.03 -0.87
C ARG A 10 -5.91 -28.96 0.05
N ALA A 11 -5.40 -29.36 1.22
CA ALA A 11 -4.76 -28.43 2.16
C ALA A 11 -3.50 -27.77 1.55
N HIS A 12 -2.65 -28.54 0.87
CA HIS A 12 -1.49 -27.99 0.15
C HIS A 12 -1.90 -27.08 -1.03
N LEU A 13 -2.96 -27.42 -1.76
CA LEU A 13 -3.48 -26.54 -2.81
C LEU A 13 -3.92 -25.19 -2.23
N ILE A 14 -4.67 -25.20 -1.13
CA ILE A 14 -5.09 -23.97 -0.43
C ILE A 14 -3.87 -23.15 -0.01
N GLN A 15 -2.84 -23.78 0.58
CA GLN A 15 -1.61 -23.08 0.93
C GLN A 15 -0.95 -22.42 -0.26
N ARG A 16 -0.84 -23.12 -1.40
CA ARG A 16 -0.24 -22.55 -2.62
C ARG A 16 -1.03 -21.34 -3.12
N ILE A 17 -2.36 -21.42 -3.12
CA ILE A 17 -3.23 -20.29 -3.47
C ILE A 17 -2.98 -19.11 -2.52
N ARG A 18 -2.96 -19.34 -1.21
CA ARG A 18 -2.69 -18.28 -0.22
C ARG A 18 -1.29 -17.67 -0.37
N THR A 19 -0.29 -18.45 -0.76
CA THR A 19 1.06 -17.92 -1.06
C THR A 19 1.01 -16.94 -2.23
N VAL A 20 0.33 -17.29 -3.32
CA VAL A 20 0.18 -16.41 -4.49
C VAL A 20 -0.59 -15.15 -4.14
N GLU A 21 -1.72 -15.27 -3.43
CA GLU A 21 -2.50 -14.12 -2.97
C GLU A 21 -1.68 -13.16 -2.10
N ARG A 22 -0.86 -13.72 -1.19
CA ARG A 22 0.05 -12.94 -0.35
C ARG A 22 1.09 -12.20 -1.19
N MET A 23 1.68 -12.87 -2.17
CA MET A 23 2.66 -12.25 -3.08
C MET A 23 2.04 -11.09 -3.86
N GLN A 24 0.85 -11.28 -4.43
CA GLN A 24 0.12 -10.23 -5.13
C GLN A 24 -0.20 -9.05 -4.22
N SER A 25 -0.65 -9.33 -3.00
CA SER A 25 -0.93 -8.29 -1.99
C SER A 25 0.34 -7.53 -1.59
N ALA A 26 1.48 -8.21 -1.51
CA ALA A 26 2.77 -7.59 -1.20
C ALA A 26 3.24 -6.65 -2.32
N VAL A 27 3.11 -7.06 -3.57
CA VAL A 27 3.42 -6.21 -4.73
C VAL A 27 2.51 -4.98 -4.75
N ALA A 28 1.20 -5.16 -4.61
CA ALA A 28 0.25 -4.05 -4.59
C ALA A 28 0.49 -3.06 -3.44
N ALA A 29 0.85 -3.55 -2.24
CA ALA A 29 1.21 -2.69 -1.12
C ALA A 29 2.51 -1.91 -1.38
N SER A 30 3.50 -2.56 -1.99
CA SER A 30 4.77 -1.91 -2.37
C SER A 30 4.56 -0.83 -3.42
N GLU A 31 3.75 -1.07 -4.44
CA GLU A 31 3.44 -0.10 -5.49
C GLU A 31 2.66 1.11 -4.95
N ALA A 32 1.68 0.86 -4.07
CA ALA A 32 0.94 1.93 -3.40
C ALA A 32 1.86 2.77 -2.51
N GLU A 33 2.79 2.15 -1.79
CA GLU A 33 3.76 2.87 -0.98
C GLU A 33 4.72 3.71 -1.82
N ALA A 34 5.23 3.17 -2.93
CA ALA A 34 6.06 3.93 -3.85
C ALA A 34 5.32 5.13 -4.46
N THR A 35 4.01 5.00 -4.68
CA THR A 35 3.16 6.09 -5.17
C THR A 35 2.95 7.15 -4.08
N ARG A 36 2.64 6.73 -2.85
CA ARG A 36 2.54 7.61 -1.68
C ARG A 36 3.81 8.42 -1.48
N ALA A 37 4.97 7.78 -1.45
CA ALA A 37 6.25 8.45 -1.27
C ALA A 37 6.53 9.49 -2.37
N ARG A 38 6.21 9.17 -3.63
CA ARG A 38 6.35 10.09 -4.76
C ARG A 38 5.45 11.31 -4.62
N LEU A 39 4.17 11.12 -4.33
CA LEU A 39 3.19 12.20 -4.21
C LEU A 39 3.42 13.07 -2.97
N LEU A 40 3.84 12.48 -1.86
CA LEU A 40 4.29 13.22 -0.69
C LEU A 40 5.46 14.16 -1.03
N GLY A 41 6.48 13.63 -1.71
CA GLY A 41 7.62 14.46 -2.15
C GLY A 41 7.23 15.56 -3.14
N VAL A 42 6.23 15.33 -4.01
CA VAL A 42 5.69 16.39 -4.87
C VAL A 42 4.99 17.46 -4.03
N ALA A 43 4.13 17.08 -3.10
CA ALA A 43 3.42 18.02 -2.23
C ALA A 43 4.36 18.88 -1.40
N GLU A 44 5.44 18.30 -0.85
CA GLU A 44 6.48 19.02 -0.12
C GLU A 44 7.20 20.04 -1.00
N ARG A 45 7.61 19.65 -2.22
CA ARG A 45 8.27 20.55 -3.17
C ARG A 45 7.35 21.69 -3.60
N THR A 46 6.09 21.40 -3.89
CA THR A 46 5.09 22.42 -4.27
C THR A 46 4.86 23.41 -3.13
N ARG A 47 4.75 22.91 -1.89
CA ARG A 47 4.61 23.76 -0.70
C ARG A 47 5.83 24.65 -0.47
N SER A 48 7.03 24.09 -0.62
CA SER A 48 8.28 24.85 -0.52
C SER A 48 8.35 25.94 -1.58
N LEU A 49 8.02 25.62 -2.84
CA LEU A 49 7.98 26.58 -3.93
C LEU A 49 6.95 27.70 -3.67
N ALA A 50 5.74 27.35 -3.22
CA ALA A 50 4.72 28.33 -2.85
C ALA A 50 5.20 29.27 -1.73
N ALA A 51 5.87 28.75 -0.71
CA ALA A 51 6.46 29.55 0.36
C ALA A 51 7.55 30.51 -0.17
N HIS A 52 8.42 30.04 -1.06
CA HIS A 52 9.43 30.88 -1.70
C HIS A 52 8.81 32.06 -2.47
N TYR A 53 7.72 31.83 -3.21
CA TYR A 53 7.02 32.90 -3.92
C TYR A 53 6.23 33.83 -3.00
N ALA A 54 5.73 33.34 -1.87
CA ALA A 54 5.09 34.17 -0.86
C ALA A 54 6.08 35.18 -0.23
N HIS A 55 7.33 34.78 0.00
CA HIS A 55 8.36 35.65 0.56
C HIS A 55 8.90 36.72 -0.40
N ARG A 56 8.73 36.55 -1.72
CA ARG A 56 9.27 37.45 -2.75
C ARG A 56 8.41 38.70 -3.02
N GLU A 57 7.25 38.83 -2.38
CA GLU A 57 6.29 39.92 -2.62
C GLU A 57 6.85 41.33 -2.34
N GLY A 58 7.80 41.46 -1.41
CA GLY A 58 8.41 42.74 -1.07
C GLY A 58 9.31 43.34 -2.16
N ASP A 59 9.75 42.54 -3.13
CA ASP A 59 10.78 42.92 -4.11
C ASP A 59 10.22 43.21 -5.53
N LEU A 60 8.90 43.11 -5.74
CA LEU A 60 8.29 43.20 -7.07
C LEU A 60 7.70 44.60 -7.35
N VAL A 61 7.85 45.11 -8.57
CA VAL A 61 7.34 46.44 -8.99
C VAL A 61 6.46 46.34 -10.25
N GLY A 62 5.37 47.11 -10.31
CA GLY A 62 4.58 47.30 -11.53
C GLY A 62 4.01 46.02 -12.16
N ALA A 63 4.49 45.65 -13.35
CA ALA A 63 4.03 44.46 -14.08
C ALA A 63 4.43 43.14 -13.39
N ASP A 64 5.55 43.14 -12.65
CA ASP A 64 6.03 41.97 -11.90
C ASP A 64 5.13 41.62 -10.72
N LEU A 65 4.41 42.60 -10.16
CA LEU A 65 3.41 42.37 -9.12
C LEU A 65 2.19 41.61 -9.66
N ARG A 66 1.73 41.92 -10.88
CA ARG A 66 0.57 41.25 -11.48
C ARG A 66 0.90 39.80 -11.87
N SER A 67 2.06 39.57 -12.48
CA SER A 67 2.54 38.22 -12.80
C SER A 67 2.84 37.41 -11.53
N GLY A 68 3.44 38.04 -10.52
CA GLY A 68 3.70 37.43 -9.22
C GLY A 68 2.42 37.03 -8.48
N LYS A 69 1.37 37.85 -8.52
CA LYS A 69 0.06 37.49 -7.96
C LYS A 69 -0.55 36.28 -8.68
N ALA A 70 -0.60 36.30 -10.02
CA ALA A 70 -1.14 35.19 -10.79
C ALA A 70 -0.38 33.86 -10.53
N MET A 71 0.95 33.93 -10.43
CA MET A 71 1.78 32.77 -10.11
C MET A 71 1.50 32.22 -8.70
N ARG A 72 1.30 33.09 -7.71
CA ARG A 72 0.92 32.69 -6.34
C ARG A 72 -0.44 32.00 -6.30
N ASP A 73 -1.44 32.56 -6.99
CA ASP A 73 -2.77 31.96 -7.07
C ASP A 73 -2.71 30.56 -7.71
N GLN A 74 -1.85 30.37 -8.72
CA GLN A 74 -1.61 29.07 -9.33
C GLN A 74 -0.88 28.11 -8.37
N LEU A 75 0.16 28.56 -7.68
CA LEU A 75 0.90 27.75 -6.72
C LEU A 75 0.05 27.36 -5.50
N GLN A 76 -0.86 28.22 -5.06
CA GLN A 76 -1.82 27.91 -4.01
C GLN A 76 -2.74 26.76 -4.44
N LYS A 77 -3.34 26.84 -5.64
CA LYS A 77 -4.16 25.76 -6.20
C LYS A 77 -3.38 24.45 -6.35
N LEU A 78 -2.12 24.52 -6.80
CA LEU A 78 -1.25 23.34 -6.91
C LEU A 78 -0.90 22.76 -5.53
N THR A 79 -0.74 23.60 -4.51
CA THR A 79 -0.48 23.15 -3.13
C THR A 79 -1.69 22.40 -2.58
N GLU A 80 -2.90 22.94 -2.77
CA GLU A 80 -4.15 22.29 -2.37
C GLU A 80 -4.35 20.95 -3.11
N LEU A 81 -4.14 20.93 -4.43
CA LEU A 81 -4.27 19.72 -5.22
C LEU A 81 -3.25 18.65 -4.83
N SER A 82 -1.98 19.01 -4.71
CA SER A 82 -0.91 18.07 -4.37
C SER A 82 -1.04 17.53 -2.94
N ALA A 83 -1.53 18.35 -2.00
CA ALA A 83 -1.86 17.89 -0.65
C ALA A 83 -2.98 16.84 -0.68
N LYS A 84 -4.09 17.11 -1.39
CA LYS A 84 -5.19 16.16 -1.56
C LYS A 84 -4.73 14.85 -2.20
N GLN A 85 -3.91 14.91 -3.24
CA GLN A 85 -3.35 13.73 -3.89
C GLN A 85 -2.44 12.92 -2.96
N ALA A 86 -1.65 13.59 -2.11
CA ALA A 86 -0.80 12.91 -1.13
C ALA A 86 -1.64 12.22 -0.05
N GLU A 87 -2.70 12.87 0.45
CA GLU A 87 -3.65 12.29 1.41
C GLU A 87 -4.37 11.07 0.83
N GLU A 88 -4.88 11.16 -0.39
CA GLU A 88 -5.53 10.04 -1.09
C GLU A 88 -4.55 8.86 -1.27
N ALA A 89 -3.31 9.15 -1.65
CA ALA A 89 -2.28 8.13 -1.81
C ALA A 89 -1.86 7.50 -0.47
N GLU A 90 -1.90 8.25 0.62
CA GLU A 90 -1.69 7.73 1.96
C GLU A 90 -2.80 6.77 2.36
N ALA A 91 -4.07 7.17 2.21
CA ALA A 91 -5.21 6.31 2.48
C ALA A 91 -5.17 5.01 1.65
N GLN A 92 -4.80 5.11 0.36
CA GLN A 92 -4.63 3.94 -0.50
C GLN A 92 -3.48 3.03 -0.04
N SER A 93 -2.32 3.59 0.32
CA SER A 93 -1.19 2.80 0.84
C SER A 93 -1.58 2.07 2.13
N GLN A 94 -2.25 2.75 3.06
CA GLN A 94 -2.74 2.16 4.30
C GLN A 94 -3.70 0.99 4.04
N ALA A 95 -4.70 1.19 3.17
CA ALA A 95 -5.65 0.14 2.79
C ALA A 95 -4.95 -1.08 2.18
N ARG A 96 -3.93 -0.88 1.33
CA ARG A 96 -3.16 -2.00 0.74
C ARG A 96 -2.31 -2.72 1.76
N ARG A 97 -1.74 -2.01 2.75
CA ARG A 97 -1.01 -2.63 3.87
C ARG A 97 -1.92 -3.50 4.73
N GLU A 98 -3.15 -3.06 4.98
CA GLU A 98 -4.14 -3.87 5.72
C GLU A 98 -4.51 -5.15 4.95
N VAL A 99 -4.73 -5.05 3.64
CA VAL A 99 -4.98 -6.22 2.79
C VAL A 99 -3.80 -7.20 2.83
N LEU A 100 -2.57 -6.70 2.75
CA LEU A 100 -1.37 -7.52 2.92
C LEU A 100 -1.36 -8.23 4.28
N ALA A 101 -1.60 -7.52 5.38
CA ALA A 101 -1.65 -8.10 6.72
C ALA A 101 -2.73 -9.20 6.82
N GLN A 102 -3.91 -8.98 6.25
CA GLN A 102 -4.96 -10.00 6.18
C GLN A 102 -4.53 -11.22 5.37
N SER A 103 -3.87 -11.03 4.22
CA SER A 103 -3.37 -12.13 3.38
C SER A 103 -2.29 -12.95 4.11
N ASP A 104 -1.40 -12.28 4.86
CA ASP A 104 -0.38 -12.92 5.69
C ASP A 104 -1.03 -13.77 6.80
N MET A 105 -2.06 -13.25 7.47
CA MET A 105 -2.81 -14.00 8.47
C MET A 105 -3.49 -15.24 7.87
N ARG A 106 -4.12 -15.12 6.70
CA ARG A 106 -4.76 -16.26 5.99
C ARG A 106 -3.73 -17.32 5.61
N LEU A 107 -2.54 -16.93 5.17
CA LEU A 107 -1.45 -17.85 4.86
C LEU A 107 -0.93 -18.57 6.11
N ARG A 108 -0.73 -17.85 7.22
CA ARG A 108 -0.32 -18.45 8.51
C ARG A 108 -1.33 -19.50 8.97
N LYS A 109 -2.62 -19.15 8.98
CA LYS A 109 -3.70 -20.08 9.34
C LYS A 109 -3.72 -21.32 8.44
N ALA A 110 -3.53 -21.16 7.13
CA ALA A 110 -3.45 -22.29 6.20
C ALA A 110 -2.20 -23.15 6.42
N LYS A 111 -1.07 -22.56 6.84
CA LYS A 111 0.14 -23.30 7.24
C LYS A 111 -0.11 -24.16 8.48
N GLU A 112 -0.69 -23.56 9.51
CA GLU A 112 -1.03 -24.24 10.76
C GLU A 112 -2.05 -25.37 10.53
N SER A 113 -3.14 -25.10 9.82
CA SER A 113 -4.18 -26.09 9.56
C SER A 113 -3.66 -27.34 8.83
N THR A 114 -2.73 -27.18 7.88
CA THR A 114 -2.12 -28.33 7.21
C THR A 114 -1.17 -29.08 8.13
N ARG A 115 -0.40 -28.38 8.97
CA ARG A 115 0.47 -29.03 9.96
C ARG A 115 -0.36 -29.87 10.94
N ASP A 116 -1.47 -29.32 11.41
CA ASP A 116 -2.36 -30.02 12.33
C ASP A 116 -3.05 -31.21 11.66
N LEU A 117 -3.46 -31.07 10.38
CA LEU A 117 -3.98 -32.19 9.60
C LEU A 117 -2.96 -33.31 9.44
N VAL A 118 -1.69 -32.99 9.17
CA VAL A 118 -0.60 -33.99 9.07
C VAL A 118 -0.44 -34.71 10.41
N ARG A 119 -0.42 -33.99 11.54
CA ARG A 119 -0.34 -34.58 12.88
C ARG A 119 -1.50 -35.55 13.14
N THR A 120 -2.73 -35.16 12.80
CA THR A 120 -3.91 -36.01 12.97
C THR A 120 -3.85 -37.27 12.10
N ILE A 121 -3.36 -37.16 10.86
CA ILE A 121 -3.18 -38.32 9.98
C ILE A 121 -2.14 -39.28 10.58
N ILE A 122 -1.00 -38.78 11.05
CA ILE A 122 0.06 -39.60 11.68
C ILE A 122 -0.48 -40.31 12.93
N ALA A 123 -1.12 -39.58 13.84
CA ALA A 123 -1.68 -40.15 15.06
C ALA A 123 -2.79 -41.19 14.79
N GLY A 124 -3.50 -41.08 13.66
CA GLY A 124 -4.46 -42.08 13.21
C GLY A 124 -3.81 -43.35 12.66
N LEU A 125 -2.62 -43.22 12.04
CA LEU A 125 -1.83 -44.36 11.56
C LEU A 125 -1.11 -45.11 12.70
N GLU A 126 -0.78 -44.45 13.80
CA GLU A 126 -0.15 -45.08 14.97
C GLU A 126 -1.15 -45.88 15.84
N LYS A 127 -2.46 -45.63 15.68
CA LYS A 127 -3.54 -46.25 16.47
C LYS A 127 -4.26 -47.39 15.76
N GLY A 128 -4.02 -47.58 14.46
CA GLY A 128 -4.62 -48.64 13.64
C GLY A 128 -3.58 -49.68 13.25
#